data_AF-A0A061AIR7-F1
#
_entry.id   AF-A0A061AIR7-F1
#
_cell.length_a   1.000
_cell.length_b   1.000
_cell.length_c   1.000
_cell.angle_alpha   90.00
_cell.angle_beta   90.00
_cell.angle_gamma   90.00
#
_symmetry.space_group_name_H-M   'P 1'
#
loop_
_entity.id
_entity.type
_entity.pdbx_description
1 polymer ?
#
loop_
_entity_poly.entity_id
_entity_poly.type
_entity_poly.pdbx_seq_one_letter_code
_entity_poly.pdbx_strand_id
1 'polypeptide(L)'
;MKKNWPLVILYIAFIGFAASLVATYTEAERVITFLREVEYEVQDDPYKLLNATVVANNRLDKKFAIIQIEPLFEEVYTAEDHALKVSIFTLIEYHPNQTNNALAILIDDLRIDDENLFKDEDQYSVIEADIIFNAPVKIGATEKVTFTETFITLYNDESKLMLMNYDRLETDEVIFKYIQFKYKRFDDLRENLLILNNEEVSTQQGDKFSETYNRNIETLSKENIDLISKGILDNYQNNNAYYADDSYIAKLDSYYYIYIKNMGIFIGLVAIATYFIFFHKYVYESYKLRKETKRKEHLEKVSEAKTKMKKDDKESL
;
A
#
# COMPACT_ATOMS: atom_id res chain seq x y z
N MET A 1 13.52 21.12 -42.14
CA MET A 1 13.70 20.77 -40.71
C MET A 1 13.66 19.26 -40.56
N LYS A 2 14.78 18.60 -40.22
CA LYS A 2 14.71 17.21 -39.76
C LYS A 2 14.03 17.26 -38.38
N LYS A 3 12.82 16.71 -38.26
CA LYS A 3 12.15 16.55 -36.96
C LYS A 3 13.11 15.75 -36.08
N ASN A 4 13.49 16.28 -34.92
CA ASN A 4 14.30 15.56 -33.93
C ASN A 4 13.44 14.48 -33.25
N TRP A 5 12.99 13.50 -34.04
CA TRP A 5 12.19 12.37 -33.60
C TRP A 5 12.75 11.64 -32.38
N PRO A 6 14.08 11.44 -32.23
CA PRO A 6 14.63 10.84 -31.02
C PRO A 6 14.28 11.61 -29.74
N LEU A 7 14.31 12.95 -29.79
CA LEU A 7 13.98 13.81 -28.65
C LEU A 7 12.48 13.79 -28.33
N VAL A 8 11.63 13.71 -29.35
CA VAL A 8 10.17 13.56 -29.17
C VAL A 8 9.84 12.21 -28.53
N ILE A 9 10.46 11.12 -29.01
CA ILE A 9 10.26 9.77 -28.46
C ILE A 9 10.71 9.70 -27.01
N LEU A 10 11.89 10.24 -26.70
CA LEU A 10 12.41 10.26 -25.33
C LEU A 10 11.54 11.11 -24.39
N TYR A 11 11.00 12.22 -24.88
CA TYR A 11 10.06 13.05 -24.12
C TYR A 11 8.75 12.32 -23.82
N ILE A 12 8.18 11.61 -24.79
CA ILE A 12 6.95 10.81 -24.59
C ILE A 12 7.21 9.68 -23.58
N ALA A 13 8.34 8.97 -23.72
CA ALA A 13 8.73 7.93 -22.77
C ALA A 13 8.90 8.49 -21.35
N PHE A 14 9.51 9.67 -21.22
CA PHE A 14 9.64 10.37 -19.94
C PHE A 14 8.29 10.74 -19.33
N ILE A 15 7.35 11.26 -20.12
CA ILE A 15 5.98 11.54 -19.65
C ILE A 15 5.31 10.25 -19.16
N GLY A 16 5.40 9.16 -19.92
CA GLY A 16 4.82 7.87 -19.52
C GLY A 16 5.40 7.37 -18.19
N PHE A 17 6.72 7.44 -18.03
CA PHE A 17 7.39 7.10 -16.78
C PHE A 17 6.95 8.01 -15.63
N ALA A 18 6.99 9.33 -15.80
CA ALA A 18 6.56 10.27 -14.77
C ALA A 18 5.08 10.10 -14.39
N ALA A 19 4.20 9.82 -15.36
CA ALA A 19 2.79 9.53 -15.11
C ALA A 19 2.61 8.27 -14.26
N SER A 20 3.40 7.22 -14.50
CA SER A 20 3.38 6.01 -13.66
C SER A 20 3.82 6.29 -12.22
N LEU A 21 4.86 7.12 -12.01
CA LEU A 21 5.28 7.52 -10.66
C LEU A 21 4.19 8.33 -9.93
N VAL A 22 3.55 9.28 -10.63
CA VAL A 22 2.44 10.07 -10.06
C VAL A 22 1.25 9.17 -9.76
N ALA A 23 0.92 8.20 -10.63
CA ALA A 23 -0.15 7.23 -10.39
C ALA A 23 0.12 6.40 -9.13
N THR A 24 1.33 5.83 -9.01
CA THR A 24 1.72 5.03 -7.83
C THR A 24 1.70 5.86 -6.55
N TYR A 25 2.25 7.08 -6.58
CA TYR A 25 2.20 7.99 -5.43
C TYR A 25 0.75 8.32 -5.03
N THR A 26 -0.10 8.59 -6.02
CA THR A 26 -1.50 8.91 -5.76
C THR A 26 -2.26 7.73 -5.18
N GLU A 27 -2.00 6.51 -5.66
CA GLU A 27 -2.58 5.31 -5.09
C GLU A 27 -2.17 5.13 -3.62
N ALA A 28 -0.89 5.35 -3.29
CA ALA A 28 -0.41 5.30 -1.92
C ALA A 28 -1.07 6.37 -1.04
N GLU A 29 -1.12 7.63 -1.50
CA GLU A 29 -1.79 8.73 -0.78
C GLU A 29 -3.27 8.42 -0.53
N ARG A 30 -3.95 7.80 -1.50
CA ARG A 30 -5.34 7.36 -1.38
C ARG A 30 -5.53 6.34 -0.27
N VAL A 31 -4.70 5.30 -0.24
CA VAL A 31 -4.77 4.25 0.80
C VAL A 31 -4.44 4.81 2.17
N ILE A 32 -3.38 5.61 2.30
CA ILE A 32 -2.99 6.23 3.57
C ILE A 32 -4.10 7.13 4.08
N THR A 33 -4.70 7.94 3.20
CA THR A 33 -5.82 8.81 3.57
C THR A 33 -7.00 7.96 4.04
N PHE A 34 -7.38 6.92 3.30
CA PHE A 34 -8.45 6.02 3.70
C PHE A 34 -8.22 5.42 5.10
N LEU A 35 -7.05 4.82 5.35
CA LEU A 35 -6.73 4.20 6.64
C LEU A 35 -6.77 5.20 7.79
N ARG A 36 -6.21 6.41 7.60
CA ARG A 36 -6.22 7.46 8.62
C ARG A 36 -7.64 7.93 8.95
N GLU A 37 -8.50 8.11 7.96
CA GLU A 37 -9.85 8.63 8.19
C GLU A 37 -10.79 7.57 8.81
N VAL A 38 -10.49 6.27 8.65
CA VAL A 38 -11.27 5.18 9.29
C VAL A 38 -10.71 4.74 10.65
N GLU A 39 -9.56 5.25 11.08
CA GLU A 39 -8.85 4.87 12.32
C GLU A 39 -9.78 4.78 13.53
N TYR A 40 -10.51 5.86 13.84
CA TYR A 40 -11.44 5.91 14.98
C TYR A 40 -12.57 4.87 14.90
N GLU A 41 -12.99 4.48 13.68
CA GLU A 41 -14.05 3.49 13.51
C GLU A 41 -13.56 2.06 13.75
N VAL A 42 -12.26 1.80 13.55
CA VAL A 42 -11.70 0.45 13.46
C VAL A 42 -10.70 0.10 14.55
N GLN A 43 -10.10 1.08 15.24
CA GLN A 43 -9.03 0.85 16.23
C GLN A 43 -9.42 -0.14 17.35
N ASP A 44 -10.69 -0.14 17.76
CA ASP A 44 -11.19 -0.95 18.89
C ASP A 44 -12.02 -2.16 18.44
N ASP A 45 -12.09 -2.41 17.12
CA ASP A 45 -12.93 -3.46 16.53
C ASP A 45 -12.10 -4.29 15.55
N PRO A 46 -11.61 -5.48 15.96
CA PRO A 46 -10.68 -6.27 15.15
C PRO A 46 -11.29 -6.67 13.81
N TYR A 47 -12.61 -6.85 13.72
CA TYR A 47 -13.26 -7.25 12.47
C TYR A 47 -13.31 -6.10 11.47
N LYS A 48 -13.63 -4.89 11.93
CA LYS A 48 -13.55 -3.69 11.10
C LYS A 48 -12.12 -3.38 10.67
N LEU A 49 -11.16 -3.52 11.59
CA LEU A 49 -9.73 -3.33 11.34
C LEU A 49 -9.24 -4.27 10.24
N LEU A 50 -9.50 -5.56 10.38
CA LEU A 50 -9.13 -6.57 9.40
C LEU A 50 -9.79 -6.31 8.04
N ASN A 51 -11.08 -5.97 8.03
CA ASN A 51 -11.77 -5.67 6.79
C ASN A 51 -11.22 -4.42 6.07
N ALA A 52 -11.02 -3.33 6.80
CA ALA A 52 -10.39 -2.12 6.27
C ALA A 52 -8.97 -2.41 5.74
N THR A 53 -8.21 -3.25 6.45
CA THR A 53 -6.86 -3.66 6.01
C THR A 53 -6.91 -4.49 4.73
N VAL A 54 -7.81 -5.48 4.63
CA VAL A 54 -7.97 -6.29 3.41
C VAL A 54 -8.35 -5.41 2.22
N VAL A 55 -9.26 -4.45 2.40
CA VAL A 55 -9.63 -3.46 1.38
C VAL A 55 -8.43 -2.61 0.95
N ALA A 56 -7.63 -2.12 1.90
CA ALA A 56 -6.42 -1.35 1.62
C ALA A 56 -5.36 -2.17 0.86
N ASN A 57 -5.11 -3.41 1.29
CA ASN A 57 -4.13 -4.30 0.67
C ASN A 57 -4.56 -4.76 -0.72
N ASN A 58 -5.86 -5.02 -0.92
CA ASN A 58 -6.45 -5.47 -2.18
C ASN A 58 -7.17 -4.36 -2.96
N ARG A 59 -6.74 -3.10 -2.78
CA ARG A 59 -7.33 -1.88 -3.38
C ARG A 59 -7.63 -1.91 -4.88
N LEU A 60 -6.83 -2.66 -5.67
CA LEU A 60 -7.03 -2.77 -7.12
C LEU A 60 -8.09 -3.82 -7.47
N ASP A 61 -8.14 -4.90 -6.69
CA ASP A 61 -9.04 -6.03 -6.89
C ASP A 61 -10.41 -5.83 -6.21
N LYS A 62 -10.56 -4.73 -5.45
CA LYS A 62 -11.78 -4.38 -4.71
C LYS A 62 -12.30 -5.52 -3.84
N LYS A 63 -11.38 -6.23 -3.19
CA LYS A 63 -11.74 -7.28 -2.25
C LYS A 63 -12.06 -6.68 -0.89
N PHE A 64 -13.03 -7.25 -0.20
CA PHE A 64 -13.28 -7.02 1.22
C PHE A 64 -13.11 -8.34 1.99
N ALA A 65 -13.10 -8.28 3.32
CA ALA A 65 -12.97 -9.47 4.15
C ALA A 65 -14.34 -10.03 4.57
N ILE A 66 -14.51 -11.35 4.45
CA ILE A 66 -15.52 -12.11 5.20
C ILE A 66 -14.78 -12.84 6.31
N ILE A 67 -15.01 -12.46 7.56
CA ILE A 67 -14.19 -12.87 8.71
C ILE A 67 -15.00 -13.80 9.61
N GLN A 68 -14.44 -14.92 10.03
CA GLN A 68 -15.05 -15.74 11.09
C GLN A 68 -14.86 -15.03 12.44
N ILE A 69 -15.96 -14.78 13.15
CA ILE A 69 -15.95 -13.99 14.40
C ILE A 69 -15.15 -14.70 15.49
N GLU A 70 -15.33 -16.03 15.63
CA GLU A 70 -14.55 -16.84 16.56
C GLU A 70 -13.16 -17.11 15.98
N PRO A 71 -12.07 -16.60 16.60
CA PRO A 71 -10.71 -16.84 16.13
C PRO A 71 -10.33 -18.32 16.27
N LEU A 72 -9.42 -18.78 15.42
CA LEU A 72 -8.85 -20.13 15.53
C LEU A 72 -7.95 -20.26 16.76
N PHE A 73 -7.39 -19.14 17.22
CA PHE A 73 -6.54 -19.07 18.40
C PHE A 73 -6.67 -17.67 19.03
N GLU A 74 -6.85 -17.60 20.34
CA GLU A 74 -6.79 -16.35 21.11
C GLU A 74 -6.18 -16.63 22.48
N GLU A 75 -5.18 -15.84 22.88
CA GLU A 75 -4.56 -15.94 24.21
C GLU A 75 -3.94 -14.59 24.61
N VAL A 76 -3.95 -14.30 25.92
CA VAL A 76 -3.32 -13.10 26.49
C VAL A 76 -2.10 -13.53 27.31
N TYR A 77 -0.94 -12.99 26.94
CA TYR A 77 0.33 -13.27 27.59
C TYR A 77 0.78 -12.07 28.42
N THR A 78 1.06 -12.30 29.69
CA THR A 78 1.59 -11.26 30.59
C THR A 78 2.76 -11.80 31.40
N ALA A 79 3.86 -11.06 31.36
CA ALA A 79 5.06 -11.18 32.18
C ALA A 79 5.37 -9.81 32.82
N GLU A 80 6.44 -9.72 33.62
CA GLU A 80 6.85 -8.46 34.27
C GLU A 80 7.16 -7.39 33.22
N ASP A 81 8.07 -7.68 32.29
CA ASP A 81 8.58 -6.73 31.30
C ASP A 81 7.87 -6.79 29.94
N HIS A 82 7.04 -7.82 29.73
CA HIS A 82 6.44 -8.09 28.43
C HIS A 82 4.95 -8.40 28.55
N ALA A 83 4.15 -7.88 27.63
CA ALA A 83 2.74 -8.24 27.51
C ALA A 83 2.32 -8.19 26.05
N LEU A 84 1.40 -9.07 25.65
CA LEU A 84 0.73 -9.02 24.36
C LEU A 84 -0.49 -9.95 24.35
N LYS A 85 -1.50 -9.61 23.55
CA LYS A 85 -2.61 -10.48 23.17
C LYS A 85 -2.39 -10.97 21.75
N VAL A 86 -2.56 -12.27 21.50
CA VAL A 86 -2.52 -12.84 20.14
C VAL A 86 -3.90 -13.31 19.76
N SER A 87 -4.36 -12.93 18.57
CA SER A 87 -5.57 -13.48 17.95
C SER A 87 -5.28 -13.92 16.52
N ILE A 88 -5.67 -15.14 16.16
CA ILE A 88 -5.51 -15.69 14.81
C ILE A 88 -6.90 -15.91 14.21
N PHE A 89 -7.26 -15.08 13.23
CA PHE A 89 -8.54 -15.15 12.54
C PHE A 89 -8.40 -15.86 11.20
N THR A 90 -9.44 -16.60 10.82
CA THR A 90 -9.64 -17.06 9.45
C THR A 90 -10.59 -16.12 8.72
N LEU A 91 -10.26 -15.81 7.47
CA LEU A 91 -11.05 -14.90 6.64
C LEU A 91 -10.98 -15.26 5.17
N ILE A 92 -11.97 -14.78 4.41
CA ILE A 92 -12.00 -14.85 2.96
C ILE A 92 -11.74 -13.45 2.40
N GLU A 93 -10.72 -13.29 1.56
CA GLU A 93 -10.56 -12.11 0.71
C GLU A 93 -11.52 -12.23 -0.47
N TYR A 94 -12.68 -11.57 -0.42
CA TYR A 94 -13.77 -11.79 -1.36
C TYR A 94 -13.89 -10.69 -2.41
N HIS A 95 -13.90 -11.11 -3.68
CA HIS A 95 -14.43 -10.36 -4.81
C HIS A 95 -15.14 -11.35 -5.76
N PRO A 96 -16.24 -11.00 -6.44
CA PRO A 96 -17.02 -11.96 -7.24
C PRO A 96 -16.24 -12.76 -8.29
N ASN A 97 -15.12 -12.22 -8.79
CA ASN A 97 -14.28 -12.86 -9.79
C ASN A 97 -13.02 -13.55 -9.22
N GLN A 98 -12.67 -13.27 -7.97
CA GLN A 98 -11.45 -13.77 -7.36
C GLN A 98 -11.58 -13.76 -5.84
N THR A 99 -11.53 -14.95 -5.27
CA THR A 99 -11.74 -15.18 -3.84
C THR A 99 -10.62 -16.06 -3.32
N ASN A 100 -10.05 -15.71 -2.17
CA ASN A 100 -9.00 -16.52 -1.54
C ASN A 100 -9.28 -16.74 -0.05
N ASN A 101 -8.91 -17.90 0.50
CA ASN A 101 -8.79 -18.07 1.94
C ASN A 101 -7.52 -17.38 2.45
N ALA A 102 -7.61 -16.78 3.64
CA ALA A 102 -6.52 -16.10 4.29
C ALA A 102 -6.59 -16.25 5.82
N LEU A 103 -5.43 -16.02 6.43
CA LEU A 103 -5.24 -15.98 7.87
C LEU A 103 -4.77 -14.58 8.25
N ALA A 104 -5.28 -14.07 9.37
CA ALA A 104 -4.80 -12.86 10.00
C ALA A 104 -4.25 -13.19 11.38
N ILE A 105 -3.03 -12.76 11.66
CA ILE A 105 -2.44 -12.81 13.00
C ILE A 105 -2.37 -11.37 13.52
N LEU A 106 -3.19 -11.08 14.51
CA LEU A 106 -3.26 -9.80 15.20
C LEU A 106 -2.57 -9.92 16.55
N ILE A 107 -1.63 -9.02 16.80
CA ILE A 107 -1.06 -8.78 18.13
C ILE A 107 -1.64 -7.46 18.61
N ASP A 108 -2.23 -7.45 19.79
CA ASP A 108 -2.72 -6.26 20.48
C ASP A 108 -2.08 -6.15 21.87
N ASP A 109 -2.26 -5.00 22.51
CA ASP A 109 -1.73 -4.71 23.86
C ASP A 109 -0.22 -5.00 23.98
N LEU A 110 0.53 -4.81 22.88
CA LEU A 110 1.96 -5.10 22.83
C LEU A 110 2.74 -4.13 23.72
N ARG A 111 3.41 -4.70 24.73
CA ARG A 111 4.37 -4.02 25.58
C ARG A 111 5.66 -4.81 25.63
N ILE A 112 6.77 -4.18 25.27
CA ILE A 112 8.11 -4.74 25.40
C ILE A 112 8.97 -3.72 26.15
N ASP A 113 9.26 -4.01 27.42
CA ASP A 113 10.23 -3.27 28.22
C ASP A 113 11.61 -3.94 28.07
N ASP A 114 12.40 -3.46 27.13
CA ASP A 114 13.79 -3.87 26.90
C ASP A 114 14.60 -2.63 26.50
N GLU A 115 15.62 -2.29 27.30
CA GLU A 115 16.49 -1.13 27.04
C GLU A 115 17.18 -1.18 25.67
N ASN A 116 17.30 -2.36 25.09
CA ASN A 116 17.96 -2.61 23.81
C ASN A 116 16.98 -2.78 22.64
N LEU A 117 15.67 -2.52 22.85
CA LEU A 117 14.65 -2.63 21.82
C LEU A 117 14.95 -1.69 20.65
N PHE A 118 15.02 -2.25 19.44
CA PHE A 118 15.11 -1.44 18.24
C PHE A 118 13.74 -0.82 17.92
N LYS A 119 13.77 0.50 17.67
CA LYS A 119 12.63 1.24 17.13
C LYS A 119 12.96 1.74 15.73
N ASP A 120 12.00 1.67 14.82
CA ASP A 120 12.13 2.17 13.45
C ASP A 120 12.10 3.71 13.39
N GLU A 121 12.04 4.25 12.16
CA GLU A 121 12.01 5.71 11.93
C GLU A 121 10.80 6.39 12.58
N ASP A 122 9.69 5.66 12.73
CA ASP A 122 8.43 6.12 13.33
C ASP A 122 8.34 5.81 14.84
N GLN A 123 9.45 5.37 15.45
CA GLN A 123 9.56 4.98 16.86
C GLN A 123 8.75 3.71 17.23
N TYR A 124 8.46 2.85 16.26
CA TYR A 124 7.75 1.60 16.48
C TYR A 124 8.70 0.41 16.62
N SER A 125 8.35 -0.50 17.52
CA SER A 125 9.01 -1.78 17.68
C SER A 125 8.83 -2.64 16.42
N VAL A 126 9.93 -3.28 16.00
CA VAL A 126 9.91 -4.19 14.85
C VAL A 126 9.72 -5.62 15.34
N ILE A 127 8.58 -6.22 14.97
CA ILE A 127 8.22 -7.60 15.28
C ILE A 127 8.27 -8.43 14.00
N GLU A 128 8.96 -9.57 14.03
CA GLU A 128 9.08 -10.54 12.95
C GLU A 128 8.42 -11.87 13.38
N ALA A 129 7.83 -12.59 12.43
CA ALA A 129 7.32 -13.95 12.62
C ALA A 129 8.12 -14.92 11.77
N ASP A 130 8.67 -15.97 12.39
CA ASP A 130 9.09 -17.17 11.68
C ASP A 130 7.95 -18.18 11.68
N ILE A 131 7.32 -18.37 10.52
CA ILE A 131 6.31 -19.39 10.26
C ILE A 131 7.03 -20.65 9.79
N ILE A 132 6.98 -21.70 10.60
CA ILE A 132 7.69 -22.95 10.36
C ILE A 132 6.68 -24.07 10.11
N PHE A 133 6.81 -24.74 8.97
CA PHE A 133 5.98 -25.86 8.59
C PHE A 133 6.64 -27.20 8.96
N ASN A 134 5.85 -28.27 8.99
CA ASN A 134 6.37 -29.63 9.19
C ASN A 134 7.12 -30.18 7.96
N ALA A 135 6.86 -29.63 6.77
CA ALA A 135 7.47 -30.00 5.50
C ALA A 135 7.71 -28.74 4.62
N PRO A 136 8.53 -28.84 3.56
CA PRO A 136 8.72 -27.72 2.63
C PRO A 136 7.40 -27.31 1.97
N VAL A 137 7.15 -26.00 1.93
CA VAL A 137 6.00 -25.39 1.24
C VAL A 137 6.48 -24.59 0.05
N LYS A 138 5.75 -24.71 -1.05
CA LYS A 138 6.00 -23.93 -2.26
C LYS A 138 5.11 -22.70 -2.30
N ILE A 139 5.75 -21.53 -2.41
CA ILE A 139 5.11 -20.23 -2.65
C ILE A 139 5.71 -19.65 -3.92
N GLY A 140 4.96 -19.73 -5.03
CA GLY A 140 5.44 -19.35 -6.36
C GLY A 140 6.67 -20.17 -6.79
N ALA A 141 7.83 -19.52 -6.89
CA ALA A 141 9.10 -20.16 -7.27
C ALA A 141 9.95 -20.59 -6.07
N THR A 142 9.54 -20.29 -4.84
CA THR A 142 10.31 -20.54 -3.62
C THR A 142 9.76 -21.76 -2.90
N GLU A 143 10.63 -22.69 -2.52
CA GLU A 143 10.29 -23.86 -1.71
C GLU A 143 11.13 -23.84 -0.42
N LYS A 144 10.48 -23.67 0.73
CA LYS A 144 11.14 -23.56 2.05
C LYS A 144 10.26 -24.13 3.15
N VAL A 145 10.90 -24.53 4.25
CA VAL A 145 10.22 -24.98 5.49
C VAL A 145 9.87 -23.79 6.38
N THR A 146 10.64 -22.71 6.30
CA THR A 146 10.50 -21.53 7.15
C THR A 146 10.36 -20.28 6.29
N PHE A 147 9.39 -19.46 6.65
CA PHE A 147 9.15 -18.14 6.08
C PHE A 147 9.20 -17.11 7.20
N THR A 148 10.02 -16.08 7.00
CA THR A 148 10.18 -14.96 7.92
C THR A 148 9.45 -13.78 7.34
N GLU A 149 8.48 -13.23 8.08
CA GLU A 149 7.70 -12.07 7.68
C GLU A 149 7.72 -11.02 8.79
N THR A 150 7.72 -9.74 8.43
CA THR A 150 7.65 -8.65 9.41
C THR A 150 6.19 -8.25 9.60
N PHE A 151 5.76 -8.12 10.86
CA PHE A 151 4.44 -7.59 11.14
C PHE A 151 4.34 -6.12 10.71
N ILE A 152 3.18 -5.74 10.20
CA ILE A 152 2.86 -4.35 9.89
C ILE A 152 2.38 -3.68 11.17
N THR A 153 3.00 -2.56 11.53
CA THR A 153 2.47 -1.68 12.57
C THR A 153 1.19 -1.01 12.05
N LEU A 154 0.14 -1.05 12.86
CA LEU A 154 -1.16 -0.46 12.52
C LEU A 154 -1.14 1.04 12.83
N TYR A 155 -1.89 1.50 13.84
CA TYR A 155 -2.00 2.92 14.18
C TYR A 155 -1.02 3.36 15.28
N ASN A 156 -0.62 2.43 16.14
CA ASN A 156 0.25 2.66 17.27
C ASN A 156 1.24 1.48 17.44
N ASP A 157 2.17 1.60 18.38
CA ASP A 157 3.14 0.53 18.61
C ASP A 157 2.53 -0.74 19.24
N GLU A 158 1.36 -0.61 19.87
CA GLU A 158 0.71 -1.66 20.66
C GLU A 158 0.01 -2.71 19.78
N SER A 159 -0.37 -2.34 18.55
CA SER A 159 -1.08 -3.24 17.62
C SER A 159 -0.27 -3.54 16.36
N LYS A 160 -0.13 -4.82 16.04
CA LYS A 160 0.62 -5.36 14.90
C LYS A 160 -0.22 -6.38 14.14
N LEU A 161 -0.16 -6.36 12.81
CA LEU A 161 -0.92 -7.28 11.97
C LEU A 161 -0.04 -7.96 10.92
N MET A 162 -0.26 -9.26 10.76
CA MET A 162 0.24 -10.03 9.63
C MET A 162 -0.94 -10.69 8.91
N LEU A 163 -1.00 -10.51 7.59
CA LEU A 163 -1.99 -11.16 6.72
C LEU A 163 -1.30 -12.16 5.82
N MET A 164 -1.79 -13.40 5.82
CA MET A 164 -1.26 -14.48 5.01
C MET A 164 -2.36 -15.04 4.11
N ASN A 165 -2.14 -14.97 2.80
CA ASN A 165 -3.01 -15.63 1.84
C ASN A 165 -2.69 -17.13 1.84
N TYR A 166 -3.62 -17.93 2.37
CA TYR A 166 -3.44 -19.36 2.59
C TYR A 166 -3.44 -20.13 1.27
N ASP A 167 -4.26 -19.70 0.30
CA ASP A 167 -4.35 -20.36 -1.00
C ASP A 167 -3.06 -20.23 -1.85
N ARG A 168 -2.10 -19.39 -1.44
CA ARG A 168 -0.77 -19.33 -2.06
C ARG A 168 0.14 -20.49 -1.65
N LEU A 169 -0.21 -21.25 -0.61
CA LEU A 169 0.53 -22.42 -0.16
C LEU A 169 0.13 -23.62 -1.07
N GLU A 170 0.92 -23.89 -2.10
CA GLU A 170 0.64 -24.93 -3.11
C GLU A 170 0.96 -26.35 -2.57
N THR A 171 0.31 -26.80 -1.49
CA THR A 171 0.59 -28.11 -0.89
C THR A 171 -0.63 -28.81 -0.33
N ASP A 172 -0.70 -30.13 -0.52
CA ASP A 172 -1.64 -30.98 0.19
C ASP A 172 -0.98 -31.51 1.48
N GLU A 173 -1.63 -31.29 2.63
CA GLU A 173 -1.26 -31.84 3.97
C GLU A 173 -0.09 -31.19 4.73
N VAL A 174 0.16 -29.89 4.56
CA VAL A 174 1.12 -29.17 5.41
C VAL A 174 0.47 -28.63 6.67
N ILE A 175 1.17 -28.81 7.80
CA ILE A 175 0.77 -28.37 9.14
C ILE A 175 1.73 -27.29 9.62
N PHE A 176 1.20 -26.24 10.25
CA PHE A 176 2.01 -25.28 10.98
C PHE A 176 2.66 -25.98 12.17
N LYS A 177 4.00 -26.03 12.17
CA LYS A 177 4.76 -26.63 13.27
C LYS A 177 4.98 -25.60 14.38
N TYR A 178 5.47 -24.41 14.02
CA TYR A 178 5.67 -23.30 14.94
C TYR A 178 5.32 -21.97 14.27
N ILE A 179 4.94 -21.00 15.10
CA ILE A 179 4.96 -19.59 14.74
C ILE A 179 5.76 -18.88 15.85
N GLN A 180 6.94 -18.36 15.51
CA GLN A 180 7.83 -17.69 16.46
C GLN A 180 7.79 -16.18 16.25
N PHE A 181 7.30 -15.44 17.24
CA PHE A 181 7.37 -13.98 17.25
C PHE A 181 8.69 -13.53 17.84
N LYS A 182 9.38 -12.64 17.14
CA LYS A 182 10.68 -12.12 17.51
C LYS A 182 10.65 -10.60 17.48
N TYR A 183 11.31 -9.96 18.42
CA TYR A 183 11.54 -8.52 18.35
C TYR A 183 13.01 -8.23 18.03
N LYS A 184 13.22 -7.13 17.33
CA LYS A 184 14.55 -6.68 16.92
C LYS A 184 15.21 -5.86 18.02
N ARG A 185 16.52 -6.06 18.22
CA ARG A 185 17.38 -5.25 19.11
C ARG A 185 18.27 -4.29 18.33
N PHE A 186 18.78 -3.25 18.98
CA PHE A 186 19.60 -2.21 18.35
C PHE A 186 20.92 -2.73 17.74
N ASP A 187 21.41 -3.87 18.22
CA ASP A 187 22.59 -4.59 17.72
C ASP A 187 22.28 -5.54 16.55
N ASP A 188 21.07 -5.44 15.98
CA ASP A 188 20.54 -6.28 14.91
C ASP A 188 20.33 -7.76 15.32
N LEU A 189 20.39 -8.08 16.62
CA LEU A 189 19.96 -9.39 17.12
C LEU A 189 18.42 -9.50 17.17
N ARG A 190 17.92 -10.72 17.02
CA ARG A 190 16.50 -11.05 17.17
C ARG A 190 16.32 -11.90 18.42
N GLU A 191 15.45 -11.46 19.32
CA GLU A 191 15.08 -12.21 20.51
C GLU A 191 13.69 -12.80 20.34
N ASN A 192 13.51 -14.04 20.81
CA ASN A 192 12.18 -14.66 20.83
C ASN A 192 11.31 -13.96 21.87
N LEU A 193 10.14 -13.49 21.45
CA LEU A 193 9.09 -12.94 22.31
C LEU A 193 8.14 -14.05 22.77
N LEU A 194 7.53 -14.74 21.80
CA LEU A 194 6.52 -15.78 22.01
C LEU A 194 6.72 -16.87 20.96
N ILE A 195 6.57 -18.13 21.36
CA ILE A 195 6.57 -19.27 20.44
C ILE A 195 5.26 -20.02 20.56
N LEU A 196 4.47 -20.00 19.49
CA LEU A 196 3.31 -20.87 19.34
C LEU A 196 3.74 -22.20 18.71
N ASN A 197 3.20 -23.32 19.16
CA ASN A 197 3.59 -24.66 18.71
C ASN A 197 2.37 -25.54 18.44
N ASN A 198 2.47 -26.44 17.47
CA ASN A 198 1.47 -27.48 17.29
C ASN A 198 1.90 -28.72 18.09
N GLU A 199 1.11 -29.08 19.11
CA GLU A 199 1.45 -30.16 20.05
C GLU A 199 1.47 -31.55 19.40
N GLU A 200 0.79 -31.76 18.27
CA GLU A 200 0.79 -33.05 17.55
C GLU A 200 2.15 -33.35 16.90
N VAL A 201 2.89 -32.30 16.52
CA VAL A 201 4.13 -32.42 15.71
C VAL A 201 5.36 -31.79 16.37
N SER A 202 5.20 -31.17 17.54
CA SER A 202 6.28 -30.48 18.22
C SER A 202 6.06 -30.34 19.72
N THR A 203 7.17 -30.20 20.45
CA THR A 203 7.18 -29.90 21.88
C THR A 203 7.33 -28.39 22.11
N GLN A 204 6.73 -27.90 23.19
CA GLN A 204 6.85 -26.51 23.63
C GLN A 204 8.33 -26.09 23.76
N GLN A 205 8.63 -24.86 23.32
CA GLN A 205 9.93 -24.23 23.49
C GLN A 205 9.79 -23.05 24.45
N GLY A 206 10.84 -22.78 25.24
CA GLY A 206 10.85 -21.63 26.15
C GLY A 206 10.89 -20.29 25.41
N ASP A 207 10.12 -19.34 25.91
CA ASP A 207 10.04 -17.95 25.45
C ASP A 207 10.01 -16.98 26.65
N LYS A 208 9.56 -15.73 26.46
CA LYS A 208 9.52 -14.71 27.52
C LYS A 208 8.38 -14.92 28.53
N PHE A 209 7.47 -15.86 28.29
CA PHE A 209 6.26 -16.06 29.07
C PHE A 209 6.24 -17.42 29.78
N SER A 210 5.44 -17.52 30.85
CA SER A 210 5.26 -18.76 31.62
C SER A 210 4.75 -19.91 30.73
N GLU A 211 5.22 -21.13 30.97
CA GLU A 211 4.75 -22.34 30.25
C GLU A 211 3.26 -22.65 30.49
N THR A 212 2.62 -22.00 31.48
CA THR A 212 1.21 -22.20 31.84
C THR A 212 0.20 -21.66 30.82
N TYR A 213 0.60 -20.74 29.95
CA TYR A 213 -0.28 -20.18 28.90
C TYR A 213 -0.49 -21.17 27.76
N ASN A 214 -1.68 -21.16 27.15
CA ASN A 214 -1.93 -21.96 25.96
C ASN A 214 -1.03 -21.47 24.81
N ARG A 215 -0.39 -22.41 24.11
CA ARG A 215 0.43 -22.14 22.91
C ARG A 215 0.06 -23.05 21.75
N ASN A 216 -0.92 -23.92 21.95
CA ASN A 216 -1.26 -24.94 20.98
C ASN A 216 -2.01 -24.33 19.79
N ILE A 217 -1.42 -24.46 18.60
CA ILE A 217 -1.97 -23.99 17.33
C ILE A 217 -2.41 -25.15 16.42
N GLU A 218 -2.78 -26.30 16.99
CA GLU A 218 -3.35 -27.44 16.24
C GLU A 218 -4.59 -27.05 15.41
N THR A 219 -5.35 -26.06 15.88
CA THR A 219 -6.54 -25.55 15.22
C THR A 219 -6.24 -24.84 13.90
N LEU A 220 -4.99 -24.44 13.64
CA LEU A 220 -4.55 -23.88 12.36
C LEU A 220 -4.35 -25.01 11.33
N SER A 221 -5.45 -25.66 10.95
CA SER A 221 -5.47 -26.75 9.97
C SER A 221 -6.12 -26.30 8.65
N LYS A 222 -5.81 -26.98 7.55
CA LYS A 222 -6.45 -26.73 6.23
C LYS A 222 -7.98 -26.75 6.34
N GLU A 223 -8.52 -27.71 7.08
CA GLU A 223 -9.97 -27.84 7.30
C GLU A 223 -10.54 -26.62 8.00
N ASN A 224 -9.85 -26.04 8.99
CA ASN A 224 -10.34 -24.86 9.71
C ASN A 224 -10.18 -23.57 8.92
N ILE A 225 -9.14 -23.48 8.09
CA ILE A 225 -8.80 -22.28 7.30
C ILE A 225 -9.62 -22.20 6.00
N ASP A 226 -9.90 -23.32 5.34
CA ASP A 226 -10.63 -23.35 4.08
C ASP A 226 -12.14 -23.16 4.29
N LEU A 227 -12.54 -21.89 4.36
CA LEU A 227 -13.92 -21.47 4.52
C LEU A 227 -14.70 -21.57 3.21
N ILE A 228 -14.03 -21.45 2.06
CA ILE A 228 -14.70 -21.50 0.76
C ILE A 228 -15.28 -22.91 0.52
N SER A 229 -14.53 -23.97 0.79
CA SER A 229 -15.03 -25.35 0.61
C SER A 229 -16.18 -25.72 1.55
N LYS A 230 -16.37 -24.96 2.65
CA LYS A 230 -17.50 -25.08 3.57
C LYS A 230 -18.79 -24.39 3.09
N GLY A 231 -18.79 -23.77 1.92
CA GLY A 231 -19.97 -23.12 1.36
C GLY A 231 -20.35 -21.78 2.03
N ILE A 232 -19.40 -21.12 2.71
CA ILE A 232 -19.66 -19.88 3.46
C ILE A 232 -20.13 -18.74 2.55
N LEU A 233 -19.69 -18.71 1.30
CA LEU A 233 -20.05 -17.68 0.32
C LEU A 233 -21.55 -17.59 0.03
N ASP A 234 -22.31 -18.67 0.23
CA ASP A 234 -23.74 -18.70 -0.09
C ASP A 234 -24.61 -17.99 0.95
N ASN A 235 -24.13 -17.83 2.19
CA ASN A 235 -24.98 -17.32 3.29
C ASN A 235 -24.25 -16.47 4.34
N TYR A 236 -23.02 -16.00 4.08
CA TYR A 236 -22.27 -15.22 5.07
C TYR A 236 -23.02 -13.97 5.57
N GLN A 237 -23.83 -13.33 4.71
CA GLN A 237 -24.58 -12.12 5.07
C GLN A 237 -25.66 -12.35 6.14
N ASN A 238 -26.21 -13.56 6.24
CA ASN A 238 -27.25 -13.88 7.23
C ASN A 238 -26.74 -14.77 8.37
N ASN A 239 -25.43 -15.01 8.44
CA ASN A 239 -24.82 -15.90 9.42
C ASN A 239 -24.04 -15.09 10.46
N ASN A 240 -24.53 -15.09 11.71
CA ASN A 240 -23.92 -14.38 12.83
C ASN A 240 -22.53 -14.90 13.23
N ALA A 241 -22.06 -16.02 12.66
CA ALA A 241 -20.69 -16.48 12.86
C ALA A 241 -19.66 -15.69 12.01
N TYR A 242 -20.13 -14.85 11.07
CA TYR A 242 -19.28 -14.12 10.13
C TYR A 242 -19.55 -12.62 10.16
N TYR A 243 -18.47 -11.86 10.02
CA TYR A 243 -18.51 -10.42 9.80
C TYR A 243 -18.15 -10.11 8.35
N ALA A 244 -18.90 -9.21 7.72
CA ALA A 244 -18.61 -8.69 6.38
C ALA A 244 -19.19 -7.29 6.23
N ASP A 245 -18.41 -6.37 5.67
CA ASP A 245 -18.85 -5.01 5.37
C ASP A 245 -18.18 -4.49 4.08
N ASP A 246 -18.92 -4.50 2.98
CA ASP A 246 -18.43 -4.03 1.68
C ASP A 246 -18.40 -2.50 1.55
N SER A 247 -18.97 -1.77 2.52
CA SER A 247 -19.02 -0.31 2.49
C SER A 247 -17.62 0.34 2.54
N TYR A 248 -16.63 -0.35 3.09
CA TYR A 248 -15.23 0.09 3.09
C TYR A 248 -14.65 0.23 1.67
N ILE A 249 -15.11 -0.57 0.70
CA ILE A 249 -14.72 -0.41 -0.71
C ILE A 249 -15.23 0.93 -1.23
N ALA A 250 -16.50 1.24 -0.98
CA ALA A 250 -17.10 2.50 -1.40
C ALA A 250 -16.43 3.70 -0.69
N LYS A 251 -16.07 3.57 0.59
CA LYS A 251 -15.29 4.58 1.32
C LYS A 251 -13.93 4.79 0.67
N LEU A 252 -13.16 3.75 0.35
CA LEU A 252 -11.88 3.87 -0.34
C LEU A 252 -12.02 4.54 -1.73
N ASP A 253 -13.04 4.14 -2.49
CA ASP A 253 -13.31 4.70 -3.82
C ASP A 253 -13.73 6.18 -3.77
N SER A 254 -14.31 6.65 -2.67
CA SER A 254 -14.66 8.07 -2.49
C SER A 254 -13.44 9.00 -2.52
N TYR A 255 -12.25 8.49 -2.20
CA TYR A 255 -10.99 9.22 -2.25
C TYR A 255 -10.38 9.31 -3.67
N TYR A 256 -11.12 8.92 -4.72
CA TYR A 256 -10.70 9.08 -6.11
C TYR A 256 -10.43 10.55 -6.51
N TYR A 257 -10.94 11.53 -5.77
CA TYR A 257 -10.60 12.94 -6.01
C TYR A 257 -9.09 13.23 -5.90
N ILE A 258 -8.34 12.41 -5.14
CA ILE A 258 -6.87 12.52 -5.01
C ILE A 258 -6.20 12.23 -6.37
N TYR A 259 -6.70 11.25 -7.14
CA TYR A 259 -6.26 11.01 -8.52
C TYR A 259 -6.48 12.22 -9.40
N ILE A 260 -7.67 12.81 -9.35
CA ILE A 260 -8.00 13.98 -10.16
C ILE A 260 -7.07 15.15 -9.81
N LYS A 261 -6.84 15.39 -8.52
CA LYS A 261 -5.92 16.44 -8.02
C LYS A 261 -4.49 16.22 -8.53
N ASN A 262 -3.90 15.06 -8.28
CA ASN A 262 -2.48 14.81 -8.55
C ASN A 262 -2.20 14.67 -10.05
N MET A 263 -3.05 13.96 -10.80
CA MET A 263 -2.93 13.89 -12.26
C MET A 263 -3.21 15.24 -12.93
N GLY A 264 -4.15 16.04 -12.39
CA GLY A 264 -4.40 17.39 -12.87
C GLY A 264 -3.17 18.29 -12.75
N ILE A 265 -2.49 18.26 -11.60
CA ILE A 265 -1.22 18.98 -11.39
C ILE A 265 -0.16 18.49 -12.37
N PHE A 266 0.00 17.18 -12.52
CA PHE A 266 0.97 16.59 -13.46
C PHE A 266 0.70 17.02 -14.91
N ILE A 267 -0.54 16.93 -15.40
CA ILE A 267 -0.92 17.36 -16.75
C ILE A 267 -0.64 18.85 -16.94
N GLY A 268 -0.92 19.69 -15.94
CA GLY A 268 -0.58 21.12 -15.96
C GLY A 268 0.92 21.36 -16.16
N LEU A 269 1.77 20.66 -15.41
CA LEU A 269 3.23 20.75 -15.53
C LEU A 269 3.72 20.23 -16.90
N VAL A 270 3.18 19.11 -17.38
CA VAL A 270 3.50 18.55 -18.69
C VAL A 270 3.12 19.51 -19.82
N ALA A 271 1.96 20.16 -19.74
CA ALA A 271 1.51 21.14 -20.73
C ALA A 271 2.47 22.35 -20.79
N ILE A 272 2.88 22.87 -19.63
CA ILE A 272 3.87 23.96 -19.54
C ILE A 272 5.21 23.51 -20.14
N ALA A 273 5.73 22.35 -19.74
CA ALA A 273 6.98 21.81 -20.26
C ALA A 273 6.93 21.57 -21.77
N THR A 274 5.82 21.00 -22.27
CA THR A 274 5.59 20.78 -23.72
C THR A 274 5.66 22.10 -24.48
N TYR A 275 5.00 23.14 -23.96
CA TYR A 275 5.06 24.48 -24.55
C TYR A 275 6.49 24.99 -24.64
N PHE A 276 7.25 24.95 -23.54
CA PHE A 276 8.63 25.45 -23.52
C PHE A 276 9.60 24.67 -24.41
N ILE A 277 9.47 23.35 -24.47
CA ILE A 277 10.37 22.49 -25.24
C ILE A 277 10.10 22.60 -26.75
N PHE A 278 8.83 22.57 -27.18
CA PHE A 278 8.49 22.44 -28.59
C PHE A 278 7.98 23.72 -29.25
N PHE A 279 7.30 24.61 -28.51
CA PHE A 279 6.56 25.72 -29.11
C PHE A 279 7.17 27.09 -28.81
N HIS A 280 7.79 27.26 -27.64
CA HIS A 280 8.26 28.57 -27.18
C HIS A 280 9.20 29.25 -28.16
N LYS A 281 10.17 28.51 -28.72
CA LYS A 281 11.09 29.05 -29.74
C LYS A 281 10.35 29.59 -30.96
N TYR A 282 9.39 28.83 -31.51
CA TYR A 282 8.62 29.25 -32.68
C TYR A 282 7.71 30.44 -32.40
N VAL A 283 7.07 30.45 -31.24
CA VAL A 283 6.22 31.57 -30.80
C VAL A 283 7.06 32.83 -30.64
N TYR A 284 8.23 32.72 -29.99
CA TYR A 284 9.15 33.83 -29.78
C TYR A 284 9.73 34.37 -31.09
N GLU A 285 10.19 33.48 -32.00
CA GLU A 285 10.68 33.88 -33.32
C GLU A 285 9.60 34.58 -34.15
N SER A 286 8.37 34.05 -34.14
CA SER A 286 7.21 34.67 -34.82
C SER A 286 6.88 36.04 -34.24
N TYR A 287 6.93 36.18 -32.91
CA TYR A 287 6.73 37.46 -32.24
C TYR A 287 7.82 38.48 -32.61
N LYS A 288 9.09 38.06 -32.61
CA LYS A 288 10.23 38.90 -33.00
C LYS A 288 10.12 39.37 -34.45
N LEU A 289 9.81 38.46 -35.38
CA LEU A 289 9.59 38.77 -36.80
C LEU A 289 8.46 39.80 -36.96
N ARG A 290 7.30 39.60 -36.32
CA ARG A 290 6.20 40.58 -36.36
C ARG A 290 6.60 41.95 -35.83
N LYS A 291 7.40 42.01 -34.76
CA LYS A 291 7.90 43.27 -34.19
C LYS A 291 8.86 43.99 -35.14
N GLU A 292 9.75 43.25 -35.80
CA GLU A 292 10.68 43.79 -36.79
C GLU A 292 9.94 44.33 -38.02
N THR A 293 8.95 43.59 -38.55
CA THR A 293 8.11 44.05 -39.67
C THR A 293 7.37 45.34 -39.34
N LYS A 294 6.70 45.40 -38.18
CA LYS A 294 6.01 46.62 -37.72
C LYS A 294 6.96 47.81 -37.58
N ARG A 295 8.19 47.58 -37.11
CA ARG A 295 9.21 48.63 -37.00
C ARG A 295 9.66 49.14 -38.37
N LYS A 296 9.85 48.24 -39.35
CA LYS A 296 10.20 48.61 -40.73
C LYS A 296 9.08 49.41 -41.40
N GLU A 297 7.83 48.95 -41.30
CA GLU A 297 6.65 49.66 -41.82
C GLU A 297 6.51 51.06 -41.21
N HIS A 298 6.78 51.22 -39.91
CA HIS A 298 6.75 52.53 -39.27
C HIS A 298 7.86 53.46 -39.78
N LEU A 299 9.08 52.95 -39.96
CA LEU A 299 10.20 53.72 -40.50
C LEU A 299 9.97 54.15 -41.95
N GLU A 300 9.37 53.29 -42.77
CA GLU A 300 8.96 53.63 -44.15
C GLU A 300 7.89 54.72 -44.17
N LYS A 301 6.86 54.63 -43.34
CA LYS A 301 5.86 55.71 -43.22
C LYS A 301 6.47 57.04 -42.80
N VAL A 302 7.44 57.02 -41.88
CA VAL A 302 8.14 58.23 -41.43
C VAL A 302 9.03 58.81 -42.54
N SER A 303 9.72 57.96 -43.32
CA SER A 303 10.56 58.44 -44.43
C SER A 303 9.72 58.99 -45.57
N GLU A 304 8.58 58.36 -45.91
CA GLU A 304 7.61 58.85 -46.89
C GLU A 304 7.04 60.22 -46.46
N ALA A 305 6.64 60.36 -45.20
CA ALA A 305 6.14 61.63 -44.66
C ALA A 305 7.19 62.75 -44.75
N LYS A 306 8.45 62.46 -44.36
CA LYS A 306 9.56 63.42 -44.49
C LYS A 306 9.86 63.79 -45.94
N THR A 307 9.72 62.85 -46.86
CA THR A 307 9.97 63.09 -48.29
C THR A 307 8.85 63.93 -48.92
N LYS A 308 7.59 63.76 -48.49
CA LYS A 308 6.47 64.62 -48.87
C LYS A 308 6.66 66.05 -48.36
N MET A 309 6.96 66.23 -47.07
CA MET A 309 7.21 67.56 -46.51
C MET A 309 8.33 68.31 -47.25
N LYS A 310 9.43 67.62 -47.61
CA LYS A 310 10.51 68.23 -48.41
C LYS A 310 10.14 68.58 -49.85
N LYS A 311 9.11 67.95 -50.42
CA LYS A 311 8.59 68.32 -51.75
C LYS A 311 7.66 69.52 -51.65
N ASP A 312 6.77 69.52 -50.65
CA ASP A 312 5.85 70.63 -50.40
C ASP A 312 6.61 71.93 -50.04
N ASP A 313 7.73 71.83 -49.30
CA ASP A 313 8.64 72.96 -49.02
C ASP A 313 9.43 73.45 -50.25
N LYS A 314 9.59 72.63 -51.29
CA LYS A 314 10.26 73.03 -52.54
C LYS A 314 9.32 73.63 -53.58
N GLU A 315 8.04 73.31 -53.52
CA GLU A 315 7.01 73.88 -54.41
C GLU A 315 6.43 75.21 -53.88
N SER A 316 6.76 75.59 -52.65
CA SER A 316 6.32 76.84 -51.98
C SER A 316 7.37 77.97 -51.96
N LEU A 317 8.51 77.78 -52.65
CA LEU A 317 9.58 78.76 -52.88
C LEU A 317 9.64 79.19 -54.35
#